data_AF-C6C420-F1
#
_entry.id   AF-C6C420-F1
#
_cell.length_a   1.000
_cell.length_b   1.000
_cell.length_c   1.000
_cell.angle_alpha   90.00
_cell.angle_beta   90.00
_cell.angle_gamma   90.00
#
_symmetry.space_group_name_H-M   'P 1'
#
loop_
_entity.id
_entity.type
_entity.pdbx_description
1 polymer ?
#
loop_
_entity_poly.entity_id
_entity_poly.type
_entity_poly.pdbx_seq_one_letter_code
_entity_poly.pdbx_strand_id
1 'polypeptide(L)'
;MGNTAAMLVIDPRAAREIGIWFSELQNRYNDNYNGRAERAALRRAAAPYGALTCQGFMRLSNRLAEVIGDKEHRLLAVAIFAAVAAHADGNDDKKSFAAQLGEKVSAGSDRRYLSELRFERLLRAQTPEELCRLLIRAVRIRGRDGVNLPSLADGILLWMEEWQARQHNLAIQPNPLKRNAVRWACEYNQKTQEPAPDALPPEPEAVSGNPSNDNKEPA
;
A
#
# COMPACT_ATOMS: atom_id res chain seq x y z
N MET A 1 1.55 -11.18 18.98
CA MET A 1 2.59 -10.47 18.19
C MET A 1 2.17 -9.01 18.07
N GLY A 2 3.10 -8.05 18.21
CA GLY A 2 2.76 -6.64 17.99
C GLY A 2 2.24 -6.42 16.57
N ASN A 3 1.26 -5.54 16.39
CA ASN A 3 0.69 -5.26 15.08
C ASN A 3 1.73 -4.55 14.19
N THR A 4 2.48 -5.31 13.38
CA THR A 4 3.47 -4.73 12.46
C THR A 4 2.80 -3.93 11.34
N ALA A 5 1.53 -4.17 11.03
CA ALA A 5 0.81 -3.42 10.01
C ALA A 5 0.40 -1.99 10.45
N ALA A 6 0.50 -1.65 11.74
CA ALA A 6 0.23 -0.29 12.21
C ALA A 6 1.31 0.68 11.73
N MET A 7 0.93 1.71 10.97
CA MET A 7 1.84 2.73 10.44
C MET A 7 2.55 3.48 11.59
N LEU A 8 3.85 3.77 11.41
CA LEU A 8 4.70 4.37 12.44
C LEU A 8 5.05 5.84 12.16
N VAL A 9 5.08 6.23 10.89
CA VAL A 9 5.45 7.57 10.41
C VAL A 9 4.26 8.25 9.74
N ILE A 10 3.47 7.51 8.96
CA ILE A 10 2.28 8.04 8.31
C ILE A 10 1.10 7.98 9.28
N ASP A 11 0.65 9.14 9.75
CA ASP A 11 -0.56 9.27 10.55
C ASP A 11 -1.84 9.23 9.69
N PRO A 12 -3.05 9.13 10.28
CA PRO A 12 -4.30 9.07 9.53
C PRO A 12 -4.59 10.31 8.66
N ARG A 13 -4.09 11.49 9.02
CA ARG A 13 -4.24 12.72 8.22
C ARG A 13 -3.35 12.63 6.98
N ALA A 14 -2.08 12.28 7.14
CA ALA A 14 -1.14 12.06 6.05
C ALA A 14 -1.60 10.94 5.11
N ALA A 15 -2.15 9.84 5.65
CA ALA A 15 -2.73 8.76 4.86
C ALA A 15 -3.87 9.24 3.96
N ARG A 16 -4.74 10.12 4.48
CA ARG A 16 -5.83 10.73 3.71
C ARG A 16 -5.29 11.62 2.61
N GLU A 17 -4.30 12.46 2.90
CA GLU A 17 -3.67 13.34 1.91
C GLU A 17 -3.00 12.56 0.78
N ILE A 18 -2.36 11.43 1.09
CA ILE A 18 -1.82 10.50 0.09
C ILE A 18 -2.95 9.99 -0.83
N GLY A 19 -4.07 9.58 -0.25
CA GLY A 19 -5.23 9.09 -1.02
C GLY A 19 -5.83 10.16 -1.94
N ILE A 20 -5.99 11.39 -1.42
CA ILE A 20 -6.50 12.53 -2.20
C ILE A 20 -5.54 12.85 -3.35
N TRP A 21 -4.25 13.04 -3.04
CA TRP A 21 -3.22 13.31 -4.05
C TRP A 21 -3.22 12.25 -5.15
N PHE A 22 -3.25 10.97 -4.77
CA PHE A 22 -3.23 9.89 -5.75
C PHE A 22 -4.49 9.86 -6.62
N SER A 23 -5.67 10.11 -6.04
CA SER A 23 -6.93 10.23 -6.77
C SER A 23 -6.88 11.38 -7.79
N GLU A 24 -6.43 12.57 -7.37
CA GLU A 24 -6.25 13.72 -8.26
C GLU A 24 -5.25 13.41 -9.38
N LEU A 25 -4.21 12.61 -9.12
CA LEU A 25 -3.22 12.17 -10.11
C LEU A 25 -3.82 11.25 -11.19
N GLN A 26 -4.95 10.59 -10.92
CA GLN A 26 -5.68 9.80 -11.92
C GLN A 26 -6.60 10.66 -12.80
N ASN A 27 -6.96 11.86 -12.35
CA ASN A 27 -7.92 12.73 -13.03
C ASN A 27 -7.23 13.57 -14.11
N ARG A 28 -7.92 13.75 -15.25
CA ARG A 28 -7.43 14.64 -16.32
C ARG A 28 -7.71 16.11 -16.05
N TYR A 29 -8.82 16.38 -15.38
CA TYR A 29 -9.31 17.71 -15.13
C TYR A 29 -9.50 17.85 -13.61
N ASN A 30 -8.45 18.32 -12.95
CA ASN A 30 -8.58 18.91 -11.61
C ASN A 30 -8.80 20.42 -11.80
N ASP A 31 -9.17 21.13 -10.73
CA ASP A 31 -9.58 22.54 -10.78
C ASP A 31 -8.61 23.47 -11.54
N ASN A 32 -7.30 23.25 -11.39
CA ASN A 32 -6.27 24.09 -12.01
C ASN A 32 -5.13 23.32 -12.68
N TYR A 33 -5.27 22.00 -12.86
CA TYR A 33 -4.19 21.17 -13.40
C TYR A 33 -4.66 19.83 -13.97
N ASN A 34 -3.78 19.17 -14.71
CA ASN A 34 -4.02 17.85 -15.30
C ASN A 34 -3.22 16.77 -14.57
N GLY A 35 -3.88 16.05 -13.66
CA GLY A 35 -3.27 14.99 -12.87
C GLY A 35 -2.67 13.86 -13.73
N ARG A 36 -3.33 13.44 -14.81
CA ARG A 36 -2.79 12.42 -15.73
C ARG A 36 -1.48 12.86 -16.39
N ALA A 37 -1.37 14.15 -16.73
CA ALA A 37 -0.13 14.70 -17.29
C ALA A 37 0.99 14.72 -16.24
N GLU A 38 0.69 15.13 -15.00
CA GLU A 38 1.66 15.09 -13.88
C GLU A 38 2.07 13.65 -13.55
N ARG A 39 1.15 12.67 -13.57
CA ARG A 39 1.44 11.23 -13.45
C ARG A 39 2.41 10.78 -14.54
N ALA A 40 2.14 11.16 -15.78
CA ALA A 40 2.97 10.81 -16.93
C ALA A 40 4.36 11.46 -16.86
N ALA A 41 4.48 12.65 -16.26
CA ALA A 41 5.77 13.27 -15.98
C ALA A 41 6.55 12.48 -14.92
N LEU A 42 5.93 12.14 -13.78
CA LEU A 42 6.56 11.32 -12.73
C LEU A 42 7.08 9.97 -13.27
N ARG A 43 6.30 9.31 -14.13
CA ARG A 43 6.68 8.02 -14.75
C ARG A 43 7.87 8.10 -15.72
N ARG A 44 8.07 9.26 -16.33
CA ARG A 44 9.14 9.49 -17.33
C ARG A 44 10.39 10.11 -16.71
N ALA A 45 10.29 10.67 -15.51
CA ALA A 45 11.42 11.24 -14.80
C ALA A 45 12.48 10.18 -14.47
N ALA A 46 13.75 10.60 -14.42
CA ALA A 46 14.85 9.73 -14.01
C ALA A 46 14.76 9.42 -12.51
N ALA A 47 14.11 8.32 -12.15
CA ALA A 47 13.84 7.97 -10.76
C ALA A 47 15.12 7.63 -9.96
N PRO A 48 15.16 7.92 -8.65
CA PRO A 48 14.12 8.61 -7.89
C PRO A 48 14.22 10.15 -7.97
N TYR A 49 15.42 10.72 -8.12
CA TYR A 49 15.64 12.16 -7.94
C TYR A 49 15.03 13.06 -9.02
N GLY A 50 14.83 12.56 -10.24
CA GLY A 50 14.11 13.29 -11.28
C GLY A 50 12.68 13.67 -10.87
N ALA A 51 12.06 12.89 -9.96
CA ALA A 51 10.74 13.20 -9.42
C ALA A 51 10.71 14.53 -8.65
N LEU A 52 11.84 14.96 -8.05
CA LEU A 52 11.94 16.23 -7.31
C LEU A 52 11.60 17.46 -8.16
N THR A 53 11.74 17.35 -9.48
CA THR A 53 11.46 18.43 -10.43
C THR A 53 10.03 18.40 -10.99
N CYS A 54 9.23 17.39 -10.63
CA CYS A 54 7.89 17.19 -11.15
C CYS A 54 6.84 17.94 -10.31
N GLN A 55 5.90 18.62 -10.97
CA GLN A 55 4.79 19.30 -10.27
C GLN A 55 3.95 18.35 -9.41
N GLY A 56 3.72 17.12 -9.88
CA GLY A 56 3.01 16.10 -9.11
C GLY A 56 3.71 15.74 -7.79
N PHE A 57 5.04 15.79 -7.73
CA PHE A 57 5.79 15.63 -6.48
C PHE A 57 5.67 16.87 -5.59
N MET A 58 5.83 18.08 -6.15
CA MET A 58 5.72 19.33 -5.38
C MET A 58 4.37 19.46 -4.66
N ARG A 59 3.28 19.03 -5.31
CA ARG A 59 1.95 18.98 -4.68
C ARG A 59 1.92 18.01 -3.50
N LEU A 60 2.51 16.82 -3.67
CA LEU A 60 2.57 15.83 -2.59
C LEU A 60 3.44 16.32 -1.43
N SER A 61 4.62 16.90 -1.71
CA SER A 61 5.53 17.38 -0.67
C SER A 61 4.88 18.47 0.18
N ASN A 62 4.08 19.36 -0.44
CA ASN A 62 3.33 20.39 0.29
C ASN A 62 2.27 19.77 1.23
N ARG A 63 1.56 18.74 0.78
CA ARG A 63 0.57 18.03 1.60
C ARG A 63 1.22 17.23 2.74
N LEU A 64 2.44 16.75 2.54
CA LEU A 64 3.21 15.98 3.51
C LEU A 64 4.30 16.81 4.22
N ALA A 65 4.18 18.13 4.24
CA ALA A 65 5.20 19.03 4.81
C ALA A 65 5.51 18.71 6.28
N GLU A 66 4.48 18.40 7.09
CA GLU A 66 4.65 18.00 8.49
C GLU A 66 5.38 16.66 8.65
N VAL A 67 5.14 15.70 7.74
CA VAL A 67 5.82 14.39 7.75
C VAL A 67 7.29 14.54 7.37
N ILE A 68 7.58 15.38 6.37
CA ILE A 68 8.93 15.67 5.89
C ILE A 68 9.72 16.44 6.96
N GLY A 69 9.14 17.50 7.52
CA GLY A 69 9.80 18.36 8.48
C GLY A 69 11.08 19.00 7.91
N ASP A 70 12.11 19.10 8.73
CA ASP A 70 13.44 19.62 8.41
C ASP A 70 14.41 18.52 7.90
N LYS A 71 13.90 17.31 7.63
CA LYS A 71 14.71 16.13 7.32
C LYS A 71 14.84 15.91 5.81
N GLU A 72 16.01 16.19 5.26
CA GLU A 72 16.33 15.98 3.83
C GLU A 72 16.06 14.53 3.37
N HIS A 73 16.44 13.55 4.19
CA HIS A 73 16.21 12.13 3.86
C HIS A 73 14.71 11.79 3.78
N ARG A 74 13.82 12.49 4.50
CA ARG A 74 12.37 12.30 4.37
C ARG A 74 11.82 12.92 3.09
N LEU A 75 12.36 14.06 2.65
CA LEU A 75 12.02 14.63 1.35
C LEU A 75 12.37 13.64 0.22
N LEU A 76 13.56 13.03 0.29
CA LEU A 76 13.98 12.00 -0.67
C LEU A 76 13.11 10.74 -0.59
N ALA A 77 12.69 10.31 0.61
CA ALA A 77 11.74 9.21 0.77
C ALA A 77 10.39 9.50 0.09
N VAL A 78 9.85 10.71 0.26
CA VAL A 78 8.61 11.13 -0.41
C VAL A 78 8.79 11.20 -1.93
N ALA A 79 9.97 11.57 -2.42
CA ALA A 79 10.27 11.53 -3.86
C ALA A 79 10.29 10.11 -4.42
N ILE A 80 10.90 9.16 -3.71
CA ILE A 80 10.85 7.73 -4.05
C ILE A 80 9.39 7.26 -4.06
N PHE A 81 8.62 7.59 -3.02
CA PHE A 81 7.21 7.23 -2.95
C PHE A 81 6.42 7.80 -4.13
N ALA A 82 6.58 9.08 -4.48
CA ALA A 82 5.89 9.69 -5.62
C ALA A 82 6.24 9.00 -6.95
N ALA A 83 7.53 8.69 -7.17
CA ALA A 83 7.99 7.97 -8.35
C ALA A 83 7.39 6.56 -8.44
N VAL A 84 7.32 5.85 -7.31
CA VAL A 84 6.75 4.49 -7.22
C VAL A 84 5.23 4.53 -7.40
N ALA A 85 4.52 5.36 -6.64
CA ALA A 85 3.07 5.45 -6.62
C ALA A 85 2.50 5.86 -7.98
N ALA A 86 3.22 6.67 -8.78
CA ALA A 86 2.81 6.99 -10.14
C ALA A 86 2.60 5.74 -11.03
N HIS A 87 3.25 4.61 -10.70
CA HIS A 87 3.08 3.33 -11.40
C HIS A 87 1.97 2.43 -10.85
N ALA A 88 1.34 2.76 -9.72
CA ALA A 88 0.19 2.02 -9.19
C ALA A 88 -1.07 2.33 -10.00
N ASP A 89 -1.92 1.32 -10.26
CA ASP A 89 -3.20 1.54 -10.98
C ASP A 89 -4.37 1.86 -10.03
N GLY A 90 -4.24 1.55 -8.74
CA GLY A 90 -5.26 1.82 -7.73
C GLY A 90 -4.68 1.85 -6.32
N ASN A 91 -5.44 2.43 -5.39
CA ASN A 91 -5.16 2.36 -3.96
C ASN A 91 -6.07 1.30 -3.34
N ASP A 92 -5.49 0.35 -2.60
CA ASP A 92 -6.20 -0.67 -1.84
C ASP A 92 -5.71 -0.67 -0.40
N ASP A 93 -6.53 -0.18 0.53
CA ASP A 93 -6.15 0.03 1.93
C ASP A 93 -6.48 -1.15 2.86
N LYS A 94 -7.02 -2.26 2.32
CA LYS A 94 -7.50 -3.41 3.11
C LYS A 94 -6.41 -4.14 3.89
N LYS A 95 -5.21 -4.23 3.31
CA LYS A 95 -4.04 -4.91 3.89
C LYS A 95 -2.81 -4.04 3.72
N SER A 96 -1.76 -4.30 4.49
CA SER A 96 -0.49 -3.60 4.31
C SER A 96 0.14 -3.90 2.95
N PHE A 97 1.01 -3.01 2.48
CA PHE A 97 1.69 -3.17 1.19
C PHE A 97 2.45 -4.50 1.12
N ALA A 98 3.20 -4.86 2.16
CA ALA A 98 3.98 -6.10 2.15
C ALA A 98 3.10 -7.34 2.20
N ALA A 99 1.99 -7.32 2.96
CA ALA A 99 1.02 -8.40 2.98
C ALA A 99 0.41 -8.64 1.59
N GLN A 100 0.04 -7.56 0.89
CA GLN A 100 -0.46 -7.61 -0.49
C GLN A 100 0.53 -8.27 -1.47
N LEU A 101 1.83 -8.05 -1.30
CA LEU A 101 2.83 -8.72 -2.15
C LEU A 101 2.90 -10.23 -1.90
N GLY A 102 2.56 -10.69 -0.70
CA GLY A 102 2.56 -12.09 -0.28
C GLY A 102 1.29 -12.86 -0.64
N GLU A 103 0.24 -12.18 -1.11
CA GLU A 103 -1.01 -12.82 -1.51
C GLU A 103 -0.86 -13.66 -2.77
N LYS A 104 -1.70 -14.69 -2.89
CA LYS A 104 -1.83 -15.53 -4.09
C LYS A 104 -2.49 -14.73 -5.21
N VAL A 105 -1.98 -14.87 -6.45
CA VAL A 105 -2.49 -14.14 -7.63
C VAL A 105 -3.90 -14.57 -8.00
N SER A 106 -4.28 -15.82 -7.72
CA SER A 106 -5.62 -16.34 -7.92
C SER A 106 -5.96 -17.40 -6.88
N ALA A 107 -7.25 -17.56 -6.60
CA ALA A 107 -7.74 -18.69 -5.80
C ALA A 107 -7.23 -20.02 -6.39
N GLY A 108 -6.71 -20.90 -5.54
CA GLY A 108 -6.16 -22.19 -5.94
C GLY A 108 -4.74 -22.18 -6.55
N SER A 109 -4.10 -21.01 -6.74
CA SER A 109 -2.68 -20.96 -7.14
C SER A 109 -1.76 -20.85 -5.93
N ASP A 110 -0.62 -21.53 -5.94
CA ASP A 110 0.45 -21.30 -4.95
C ASP A 110 1.35 -20.12 -5.32
N ARG A 111 1.14 -19.52 -6.49
CA ARG A 111 1.90 -18.38 -6.94
C ARG A 111 1.45 -17.11 -6.21
N ARG A 112 2.37 -16.51 -5.45
CA ARG A 112 2.23 -15.18 -4.87
C ARG A 112 2.42 -14.06 -5.91
N TYR A 113 1.89 -12.86 -5.67
CA TYR A 113 2.15 -11.68 -6.52
C TYR A 113 3.64 -11.46 -6.69
N LEU A 114 4.36 -11.31 -5.57
CA LEU A 114 5.81 -11.30 -5.56
C LEU A 114 6.31 -12.61 -4.98
N SER A 115 7.12 -13.35 -5.74
CA SER A 115 7.79 -14.56 -5.23
C SER A 115 8.74 -14.23 -4.08
N GLU A 116 8.93 -15.15 -3.13
CA GLU A 116 9.79 -14.97 -1.95
C GLU A 116 11.21 -14.51 -2.30
N LEU A 117 11.87 -15.13 -3.28
CA LEU A 117 13.20 -14.69 -3.73
C LEU A 117 13.26 -13.23 -4.21
N ARG A 118 12.20 -12.74 -4.87
CA ARG A 118 12.14 -11.33 -5.31
C ARG A 118 11.83 -10.40 -4.15
N PHE A 119 11.03 -10.86 -3.20
CA PHE A 119 10.77 -10.12 -1.98
C PHE A 119 12.01 -10.01 -1.09
N GLU A 120 12.79 -11.08 -0.93
CA GLU A 120 14.10 -11.02 -0.26
C GLU A 120 15.05 -10.02 -0.92
N ARG A 121 15.08 -9.97 -2.26
CA ARG A 121 15.86 -8.97 -3.00
C ARG A 121 15.39 -7.55 -2.69
N LEU A 122 14.08 -7.32 -2.56
CA LEU A 122 13.53 -6.04 -2.13
C LEU A 122 14.01 -5.67 -0.71
N LEU A 123 13.97 -6.62 0.23
CA LEU A 123 14.44 -6.39 1.61
C LEU A 123 15.94 -6.11 1.71
N ARG A 124 16.74 -6.64 0.79
CA ARG A 124 18.20 -6.45 0.74
C ARG A 124 18.64 -5.21 -0.04
N ALA A 125 17.72 -4.37 -0.53
CA ALA A 125 18.08 -3.15 -1.25
C ALA A 125 19.02 -2.28 -0.42
N GLN A 126 20.12 -1.82 -1.03
CA GLN A 126 21.18 -1.06 -0.34
C GLN A 126 21.16 0.43 -0.66
N THR A 127 20.60 0.81 -1.82
CA THR A 127 20.56 2.21 -2.25
C THR A 127 19.13 2.69 -2.54
N PRO A 128 18.86 4.01 -2.42
CA PRO A 128 17.56 4.58 -2.74
C PRO A 128 17.08 4.26 -4.17
N GLU A 129 18.00 4.25 -5.14
CA GLU A 129 17.72 3.96 -6.55
C GLU A 129 17.35 2.49 -6.75
N GLU A 130 18.06 1.58 -6.06
CA GLU A 130 17.74 0.16 -6.07
C GLU A 130 16.37 -0.10 -5.46
N LEU A 131 16.09 0.45 -4.27
CA LEU A 131 14.79 0.35 -3.62
C LEU A 131 13.68 0.84 -4.54
N CYS A 132 13.82 2.07 -5.09
CA CYS A 132 12.83 2.67 -5.98
C CYS A 132 12.53 1.76 -7.18
N ARG A 133 13.57 1.21 -7.82
CA ARG A 133 13.43 0.31 -8.98
C ARG A 133 12.70 -0.98 -8.63
N LEU A 134 13.01 -1.59 -7.48
CA LEU A 134 12.38 -2.82 -7.02
C LEU A 134 10.92 -2.58 -6.64
N LEU A 135 10.62 -1.45 -5.98
CA LEU A 135 9.26 -1.07 -5.62
C LEU A 135 8.39 -0.75 -6.84
N ILE A 136 8.92 -0.05 -7.85
CA ILE A 136 8.18 0.17 -9.12
C ILE A 136 7.76 -1.17 -9.73
N ARG A 137 8.63 -2.19 -9.71
CA ARG A 137 8.29 -3.53 -10.22
C ARG A 137 7.22 -4.19 -9.35
N ALA A 138 7.36 -4.13 -8.03
CA ALA A 138 6.39 -4.72 -7.10
C ALA A 138 4.98 -4.12 -7.26
N VAL A 139 4.90 -2.79 -7.39
CA VAL A 139 3.63 -2.08 -7.63
C VAL A 139 3.03 -2.44 -9.00
N ARG A 140 3.83 -2.52 -10.06
CA ARG A 140 3.33 -2.93 -11.39
C ARG A 140 2.81 -4.37 -11.42
N ILE A 141 3.42 -5.26 -10.65
CA ILE A 141 2.98 -6.66 -10.54
C ILE A 141 1.55 -6.77 -9.98
N ARG A 142 1.18 -5.88 -9.06
CA ARG A 142 -0.18 -5.82 -8.50
C ARG A 142 -1.20 -5.30 -9.50
N GLY A 143 -0.78 -4.45 -10.45
CA GLY A 143 -1.64 -3.96 -11.53
C GLY A 143 -2.96 -3.41 -11.00
N ARG A 144 -4.08 -3.90 -11.56
CA ARG A 144 -5.44 -3.43 -11.25
C ARG A 144 -5.88 -3.66 -9.81
N ASP A 145 -5.31 -4.65 -9.12
CA ASP A 145 -5.63 -4.92 -7.71
C ASP A 145 -5.09 -3.82 -6.78
N GLY A 146 -4.23 -2.95 -7.30
CA GLY A 146 -3.70 -1.81 -6.57
C GLY A 146 -2.79 -2.21 -5.41
N VAL A 147 -2.37 -1.19 -4.67
CA VAL A 147 -1.51 -1.32 -3.49
C VAL A 147 -1.93 -0.33 -2.41
N ASN A 148 -1.64 -0.65 -1.15
CA ASN A 148 -1.85 0.25 -0.03
C ASN A 148 -0.80 1.36 -0.05
N LEU A 149 -1.18 2.53 -0.56
CA LEU A 149 -0.26 3.65 -0.72
C LEU A 149 0.22 4.26 0.61
N PRO A 150 -0.63 4.46 1.63
CA PRO A 150 -0.15 4.89 2.95
C PRO A 150 0.85 3.91 3.57
N SER A 151 0.57 2.61 3.53
CA SER A 151 1.48 1.57 4.06
C SER A 151 2.80 1.52 3.28
N LEU A 152 2.75 1.70 1.96
CA LEU A 152 3.95 1.82 1.11
C LEU A 152 4.79 3.04 1.50
N ALA A 153 4.17 4.22 1.66
CA ALA A 153 4.86 5.44 2.06
C ALA A 153 5.53 5.30 3.44
N ASP A 154 4.81 4.72 4.42
CA ASP A 154 5.33 4.43 5.77
C ASP A 154 6.58 3.54 5.69
N GLY A 155 6.51 2.47 4.91
CA GLY A 155 7.63 1.56 4.68
C GLY A 155 8.84 2.27 4.06
N ILE A 156 8.65 3.08 3.02
CA ILE A 156 9.74 3.81 2.37
C ILE A 156 10.39 4.81 3.33
N LEU A 157 9.59 5.55 4.11
CA LEU A 157 10.10 6.49 5.13
C LEU A 157 10.94 5.78 6.20
N LEU A 158 10.47 4.64 6.70
CA LEU A 158 11.23 3.82 7.65
C LEU A 158 12.54 3.30 7.04
N TRP A 159 12.50 2.79 5.80
CA TRP A 159 13.71 2.32 5.12
C TRP A 159 14.72 3.44 4.94
N MET A 160 14.27 4.64 4.59
CA MET A 160 15.13 5.79 4.35
C MET A 160 15.75 6.34 5.64
N GLU A 161 15.01 6.35 6.75
CA GLU A 161 15.57 6.71 8.07
C GLU A 161 16.66 5.71 8.49
N GLU A 162 16.44 4.40 8.27
CA GLU A 162 17.47 3.39 8.53
C GLU A 162 18.67 3.51 7.59
N TRP A 163 18.44 3.79 6.31
CA TRP A 163 19.53 4.00 5.34
C TRP A 163 20.38 5.20 5.75
N GLN A 164 19.75 6.33 6.11
CA GLN A 164 20.46 7.51 6.61
C GLN A 164 21.28 7.19 7.86
N ALA A 165 20.69 6.46 8.82
CA ALA A 165 21.40 6.04 10.02
C ALA A 165 22.65 5.21 9.70
N ARG A 166 22.57 4.29 8.73
CA ARG A 166 23.73 3.51 8.25
C ARG A 166 24.80 4.40 7.61
N GLN A 167 24.41 5.36 6.76
CA GLN A 167 25.36 6.28 6.12
C GLN A 167 26.14 7.13 7.13
N HIS A 168 25.51 7.49 8.25
CA HIS A 168 26.11 8.32 9.29
C HIS A 168 26.65 7.52 10.49
N ASN A 169 26.74 6.18 10.40
CA ASN A 169 27.16 5.31 11.49
C ASN A 169 26.40 5.54 12.81
N LEU A 170 25.12 5.87 12.71
CA LEU A 170 24.24 6.09 13.87
C LEU A 170 23.68 4.76 14.39
N ALA A 171 23.24 4.76 15.64
CA ALA A 171 22.64 3.58 16.26
C ALA A 171 21.39 3.12 15.50
N ILE A 172 21.32 1.81 15.24
CA ILE A 172 20.17 1.18 14.59
C ILE A 172 18.98 1.18 15.55
N GLN A 173 17.77 1.31 15.01
CA GLN A 173 16.52 1.19 15.78
C GLN A 173 16.55 -0.06 16.70
N PRO A 174 16.51 0.11 18.04
CA PRO A 174 16.74 -0.99 18.97
C PRO A 174 15.59 -2.00 18.97
N ASN A 175 14.36 -1.53 18.74
CA ASN A 175 13.21 -2.41 18.60
C ASN A 175 13.17 -3.02 17.18
N PRO A 176 13.35 -4.34 17.02
CA PRO A 176 13.36 -4.99 15.71
C PRO A 176 12.01 -4.88 14.99
N LEU A 177 10.89 -4.83 15.72
CA LEU A 177 9.54 -4.70 15.13
C LEU A 177 9.23 -3.29 14.61
N LYS A 178 10.12 -2.32 14.85
CA LYS A 178 10.08 -0.99 14.23
C LYS A 178 10.94 -0.90 12.97
N ARG A 179 11.74 -1.93 12.67
CA ARG A 179 12.58 -1.95 11.47
C ARG A 179 11.76 -2.31 10.25
N ASN A 180 11.95 -1.58 9.15
CA ASN A 180 11.25 -1.79 7.89
C ASN A 180 11.33 -3.25 7.44
N ALA A 181 12.53 -3.82 7.34
CA ALA A 181 12.73 -5.15 6.79
C ALA A 181 12.01 -6.24 7.60
N VAL A 182 12.02 -6.13 8.93
CA VAL A 182 11.35 -7.07 9.83
C VAL A 182 9.83 -6.95 9.69
N ARG A 183 9.30 -5.71 9.69
CA ARG A 183 7.86 -5.45 9.53
C ARG A 183 7.33 -6.00 8.22
N TRP A 184 7.97 -5.64 7.11
CA TRP A 184 7.62 -6.15 5.78
C TRP A 184 7.71 -7.68 5.73
N ALA A 185 8.76 -8.30 6.30
CA ALA A 185 8.88 -9.76 6.32
C ALA A 185 7.77 -10.44 7.14
N CYS A 186 7.39 -9.88 8.29
CA CYS A 186 6.27 -10.39 9.09
C CYS A 186 4.95 -10.27 8.31
N GLU A 187 4.68 -9.11 7.72
CA GLU A 187 3.45 -8.83 6.95
C GLU A 187 3.32 -9.69 5.70
N TYR A 188 4.38 -9.81 4.90
CA TYR A 188 4.41 -10.63 3.68
C TYR A 188 4.13 -12.11 3.94
N ASN A 189 4.48 -12.59 5.13
CA ASN A 189 4.24 -13.98 5.56
C ASN A 189 2.96 -14.16 6.37
N GLN A 190 2.15 -13.11 6.58
CA GLN A 190 0.83 -13.28 7.18
C GLN A 190 0.02 -14.18 6.27
N LYS A 191 -0.38 -15.35 6.79
CA LYS A 191 -1.34 -16.21 6.09
C LYS A 191 -2.60 -15.38 5.91
N THR A 192 -3.06 -15.26 4.67
CA THR A 192 -4.39 -14.72 4.41
C THR A 192 -5.36 -15.67 5.13
N GLN A 193 -5.93 -15.23 6.24
CA GLN A 193 -7.14 -15.87 6.77
C GLN A 193 -8.20 -15.63 5.70
N GLU A 194 -8.40 -16.61 4.82
CA GLU A 194 -9.67 -16.69 4.11
C GLU A 194 -10.76 -16.84 5.17
N PRO A 195 -11.87 -16.06 5.11
CA PRO A 195 -13.01 -16.36 5.95
C PRO A 195 -13.42 -17.82 5.66
N ALA A 196 -13.66 -18.59 6.71
CA ALA A 196 -14.06 -19.98 6.57
C ALA A 196 -15.29 -20.09 5.64
N PRO A 197 -15.35 -21.10 4.76
CA PRO A 197 -16.46 -21.29 3.82
C PRO A 197 -17.83 -21.50 4.50
N ASP A 198 -17.88 -21.65 5.82
CA ASP A 198 -19.10 -21.89 6.60
C ASP A 198 -19.88 -20.62 7.01
N ALA A 199 -19.46 -19.42 6.59
CA ALA A 199 -20.24 -18.20 6.78
C ALA A 199 -21.18 -17.91 5.60
N LEU A 200 -21.95 -18.91 5.16
CA LEU A 200 -23.17 -18.66 4.39
C LEU A 200 -24.21 -18.05 5.36
N PRO A 201 -24.88 -16.94 5.00
CA PRO A 201 -26.06 -16.52 5.74
C PRO A 201 -27.09 -17.67 5.70
N PRO A 202 -27.84 -17.93 6.78
CA PRO A 202 -28.88 -18.95 6.75
C PRO A 202 -29.85 -18.63 5.62
N GLU A 203 -30.17 -19.63 4.79
CA GLU A 203 -31.24 -19.53 3.80
C GLU A 203 -32.52 -19.05 4.50
N PRO A 204 -33.29 -18.13 3.90
CA PRO A 204 -34.53 -17.68 4.51
C PRO A 204 -35.46 -18.89 4.64
N GLU A 205 -35.85 -19.19 5.88
CA GLU A 205 -36.81 -20.24 6.22
C GLU A 205 -38.05 -20.11 5.31
N ALA A 206 -38.33 -21.18 4.58
CA ALA A 206 -39.55 -21.31 3.82
C ALA A 206 -40.75 -21.14 4.78
N VAL A 207 -41.46 -20.03 4.64
CA VAL A 207 -42.78 -19.84 5.25
C VAL A 207 -43.71 -20.91 4.66
N SER A 208 -43.81 -22.04 5.35
CA SER A 208 -44.87 -23.02 5.17
C SER A 208 -46.15 -22.45 5.77
N GLY A 209 -46.77 -21.54 5.02
CA GLY A 209 -48.10 -21.02 5.29
C GLY A 209 -49.14 -21.72 4.42
N ASN A 210 -50.10 -22.35 5.11
CA ASN A 210 -51.50 -22.59 4.71
C ASN A 210 -51.87 -23.92 4.01
N PRO A 211 -53.15 -24.34 4.09
CA PRO A 211 -53.85 -24.75 5.31
C PRO A 211 -54.59 -26.10 5.09
N SER A 212 -54.94 -26.83 6.15
CA SER A 212 -56.03 -27.82 6.05
C SER A 212 -56.54 -28.17 7.43
N ASN A 213 -57.72 -27.66 7.77
CA ASN A 213 -58.59 -28.31 8.74
C ASN A 213 -59.97 -28.40 8.12
N ASP A 214 -60.31 -29.63 7.78
CA ASP A 214 -61.59 -30.09 7.26
C ASP A 214 -62.71 -29.93 8.29
N ASN A 215 -63.89 -29.61 7.74
CA ASN A 215 -65.23 -30.01 8.18
C ASN A 215 -65.74 -29.52 9.56
N LYS A 216 -66.84 -28.75 9.58
CA LYS A 216 -68.23 -29.23 9.40
C LYS A 216 -69.24 -28.09 9.68
N GLU A 217 -70.16 -27.85 8.75
CA GLU A 217 -71.52 -27.32 9.01
C GLU A 217 -72.28 -28.23 10.02
N PRO A 218 -73.44 -27.87 10.62
CA PRO A 218 -74.46 -26.93 10.13
C PRO A 218 -75.18 -26.06 11.18
N ALA A 219 -76.16 -25.30 10.66
CA ALA A 219 -77.40 -24.75 11.25
C ALA A 219 -77.43 -23.24 11.47
#